data_AF-G3IWK3-F1
#
_entry.id   AF-G3IWK3-F1
#
_cell.length_a   1.000
_cell.length_b   1.000
_cell.length_c   1.000
_cell.angle_alpha   90.00
_cell.angle_beta   90.00
_cell.angle_gamma   90.00
#
_symmetry.space_group_name_H-M   'P 1'
#
loop_
_entity.id
_entity.type
_entity.pdbx_description
1 polymer ?
#
loop_
_entity_poly.entity_id
_entity_poly.type
_entity_poly.pdbx_seq_one_letter_code
_entity_poly.pdbx_strand_id
1 'polypeptide(L)' 'MATIFVIDVSVCEGVWTAECDELGLVTEAASYDELTKRAGAIAPELAELNHVDLDSDSIRLRFSHEQSFNRLAG' A
#
# COMPACT_ATOMS: atom_id res chain seq x y z
N MET A 1 20.80 2.99 0.77
CA MET A 1 19.82 2.59 1.83
C MET A 1 18.56 2.20 1.08
N ALA A 2 17.97 1.02 1.31
CA ALA A 2 16.79 0.64 0.52
C ALA A 2 15.60 1.55 0.82
N THR A 3 15.00 2.13 -0.22
CA THR A 3 13.82 2.97 -0.16
C THR A 3 12.65 2.17 0.42
N ILE A 4 11.95 2.75 1.40
CA ILE A 4 10.78 2.15 2.02
C ILE A 4 9.59 3.01 1.66
N PHE A 5 8.62 2.44 0.95
CA PHE A 5 7.34 3.08 0.67
C PHE A 5 6.33 2.63 1.72
N VAL A 6 5.68 3.60 2.35
CA VAL A 6 4.58 3.31 3.27
C VAL A 6 3.31 3.22 2.43
N ILE A 7 2.64 2.07 2.53
CA ILE A 7 1.37 1.82 1.87
C ILE A 7 0.29 1.89 2.94
N ASP A 8 -0.56 2.91 2.87
CA ASP A 8 -1.68 3.06 3.77
C ASP A 8 -2.80 2.12 3.34
N VAL A 9 -3.25 1.32 4.30
CA VAL A 9 -4.27 0.28 4.09
C VAL A 9 -5.50 0.61 4.90
N SER A 10 -6.63 0.68 4.22
CA SER A 10 -7.94 0.92 4.80
C SER A 10 -8.94 -0.15 4.35
N VAL A 11 -9.99 -0.34 5.14
CA VAL A 11 -11.11 -1.24 4.80
C VAL A 11 -12.42 -0.51 5.01
N CYS A 12 -13.25 -0.49 3.97
CA CYS A 12 -14.57 0.12 3.99
C CYS A 12 -15.57 -0.84 3.34
N GLU A 13 -16.67 -1.13 4.02
CA GLU A 13 -17.74 -2.02 3.52
C GLU A 13 -17.24 -3.40 3.01
N GLY A 14 -16.14 -3.90 3.58
CA GLY A 14 -15.54 -5.18 3.20
C GLY A 14 -14.60 -5.13 1.98
N VAL A 15 -14.40 -3.94 1.39
CA VAL A 15 -13.40 -3.71 0.34
C VAL A 15 -12.13 -3.17 0.99
N TRP A 16 -11.00 -3.79 0.67
CA TRP A 16 -9.69 -3.34 1.10
C TRP A 16 -9.09 -2.41 0.05
N THR A 17 -8.51 -1.31 0.49
CA THR A 17 -7.87 -0.29 -0.35
C THR A 17 -6.45 -0.03 0.15
N ALA A 18 -5.52 0.13 -0.79
CA ALA A 18 -4.12 0.43 -0.54
C ALA A 18 -3.72 1.66 -1.35
N GLU A 19 -3.09 2.63 -0.69
CA GLU A 19 -2.62 3.87 -1.31
C GLU A 19 -1.17 4.21 -0.92
N CYS A 20 -0.43 4.84 -1.84
CA CYS A 20 0.89 5.41 -1.57
C CYS A 20 1.16 6.56 -2.55
N ASP A 21 1.14 7.78 -2.05
CA ASP A 21 1.33 8.99 -2.85
C ASP A 21 2.71 9.04 -3.53
N GLU A 22 3.75 8.57 -2.85
CA GLU A 22 5.13 8.56 -3.37
C GLU A 22 5.27 7.71 -4.63
N LEU A 23 4.51 6.60 -4.71
CA LEU A 23 4.48 5.71 -5.86
C LEU A 23 3.34 6.06 -6.83
N GLY A 24 2.39 6.93 -6.46
CA GLY A 24 1.12 7.06 -7.17
C GLY A 24 0.33 5.74 -7.20
N LEU A 25 0.51 4.90 -6.17
CA LEU A 25 -0.12 3.59 -6.07
C LEU A 25 -1.52 3.73 -5.47
N VAL A 26 -2.52 3.22 -6.17
CA VAL A 26 -3.89 3.03 -5.65
C VAL A 26 -4.40 1.69 -6.16
N THR A 27 -4.82 0.80 -5.26
CA THR A 27 -5.39 -0.50 -5.63
C THR A 27 -6.41 -0.98 -4.60
N GLU A 28 -7.30 -1.88 -5.02
CA GLU A 28 -8.34 -2.46 -4.18
C GLU A 28 -8.41 -3.98 -4.36
N ALA A 29 -8.89 -4.66 -3.32
CA ALA A 29 -9.12 -6.11 -3.33
C ALA A 29 -10.18 -6.54 -2.31
N ALA A 30 -10.66 -7.78 -2.44
CA ALA A 30 -11.64 -8.36 -1.52
C ALA A 30 -10.99 -8.83 -0.19
N SER A 31 -9.66 -8.95 -0.15
CA SER A 31 -8.92 -9.37 1.04
C SER A 31 -7.57 -8.66 1.15
N TYR A 32 -7.05 -8.56 2.38
CA TYR A 32 -5.73 -8.01 2.64
C TYR A 32 -4.59 -8.76 1.91
N ASP A 33 -4.70 -10.09 1.81
CA ASP A 33 -3.69 -10.91 1.11
C ASP A 33 -3.67 -10.61 -0.40
N GLU A 34 -4.84 -10.51 -1.03
CA GLU A 34 -4.93 -10.09 -2.43
C GLU A 34 -4.48 -8.65 -2.64
N LEU A 35 -4.81 -7.75 -1.70
CA LEU A 35 -4.40 -6.34 -1.75
C LEU A 35 -2.87 -6.20 -1.73
N THR A 36 -2.21 -6.86 -0.78
CA THR A 36 -0.76 -6.79 -0.63
C THR A 36 -0.03 -7.43 -1.81
N LYS A 37 -0.56 -8.52 -2.38
CA LYS A 37 -0.05 -9.12 -3.62
C LYS A 37 -0.17 -8.17 -4.81
N ARG A 38 -1.33 -7.53 -4.98
CA ARG A 38 -1.56 -6.55 -6.05
C ARG A 38 -0.65 -5.34 -5.92
N ALA A 39 -0.58 -4.75 -4.73
CA ALA A 39 0.30 -3.62 -4.45
C ALA A 39 1.77 -3.97 -4.71
N GLY A 40 2.21 -5.16 -4.29
CA GLY A 40 3.57 -5.66 -4.55
C GLY A 40 3.89 -5.85 -6.03
N ALA A 41 2.91 -6.28 -6.84
CA ALA A 41 3.09 -6.48 -8.26
C ALA A 41 3.21 -5.16 -9.04
N ILE A 42 2.41 -4.14 -8.68
CA ILE A 42 2.39 -2.86 -9.42
C ILE A 42 3.40 -1.83 -8.91
N ALA A 43 3.86 -1.94 -7.65
CA ALA A 43 4.83 -1.02 -7.07
C ALA A 43 6.13 -0.83 -7.88
N PRO A 44 6.80 -1.87 -8.43
CA PRO A 44 7.98 -1.67 -9.26
C PRO A 44 7.66 -0.93 -10.56
N GLU A 45 6.57 -1.30 -11.24
CA GLU A 45 6.15 -0.64 -12.49
C GLU A 45 5.86 0.85 -12.26
N LEU A 46 5.22 1.19 -11.14
CA LEU A 46 4.93 2.57 -10.74
C LEU A 46 6.18 3.35 -10.35
N ALA A 47 7.14 2.73 -9.66
CA ALA A 47 8.42 3.36 -9.33
C ALA A 47 9.21 3.72 -10.60
N GLU A 48 9.23 2.83 -11.60
CA GLU A 48 9.86 3.08 -12.90
C GLU A 48 9.13 4.19 -13.67
N LEU A 49 7.79 4.15 -13.73
CA LEU A 49 6.97 5.12 -14.45
C LEU A 49 7.08 6.53 -13.87
N ASN A 50 7.16 6.64 -12.54
CA ASN A 50 7.23 7.92 -11.84
C ASN A 50 8.66 8.43 -11.61
N HIS A 51 9.67 7.77 -12.20
CA HIS A 51 11.09 8.11 -12.06
C HIS A 51 11.54 8.23 -10.60
N VAL A 52 11.02 7.36 -9.74
CA VAL A 52 11.43 7.32 -8.34
C VAL A 52 12.84 6.75 -8.30
N ASP A 53 13.82 7.54 -7.84
CA ASP A 53 15.20 7.10 -7.70
C ASP A 53 15.29 5.98 -6.65
N LEU A 54 15.32 4.75 -7.13
CA LEU A 54 15.54 3.57 -6.30
C LEU A 54 17.04 3.46 -6.05
N ASP A 55 17.49 4.06 -4.96
CA ASP A 55 18.87 4.02 -4.44
C ASP A 55 19.41 2.59 -4.16
N SER A 56 18.59 1.56 -4.37
CA SER A 56 18.96 0.14 -4.24
C SER A 56 18.00 -0.70 -5.10
N ASP A 57 18.51 -1.81 -5.66
CA ASP A 57 17.77 -2.86 -6.41
C ASP A 57 16.56 -3.49 -5.68
N SER A 58 16.21 -2.99 -4.50
CA SER A 58 15.21 -3.57 -3.60
C SER A 58 14.23 -2.51 -3.13
N ILE A 59 13.02 -2.55 -3.71
CA ILE A 59 11.84 -1.84 -3.18
C ILE A 59 11.37 -2.55 -1.92
N ARG A 60 11.13 -1.81 -0.84
CA ARG A 60 10.50 -2.33 0.38
C ARG A 60 9.16 -1.64 0.58
N LEU A 61 8.10 -2.43 0.65
CA LEU A 61 6.76 -1.95 0.98
C LEU A 61 6.48 -2.19 2.46
N ARG A 62 6.03 -1.16 3.17
CA ARG A 62 5.52 -1.26 4.54
C ARG A 62 4.03 -0.95 4.53
N PHE A 63 3.21 -1.97 4.78
CA PHE A 63 1.78 -1.79 4.90
C PHE A 63 1.41 -1.27 6.29
N SER A 64 0.81 -0.09 6.35
CA SER A 64 0.28 0.54 7.54
C SER A 64 -1.24 0.38 7.56
N HIS A 65 -1.75 -0.52 8.40
CA HIS A 65 -3.19 -0.70 8.56
C HIS A 65 -3.67 0.00 9.82
N GLU A 66 -4.39 1.10 9.65
CA GLU A 66 -5.01 1.82 10.75
C GLU A 66 -6.45 1.35 10.98
N GLN A 67 -6.73 0.80 12.16
CA GLN A 67 -8.07 0.42 12.59
C GLN A 67 -8.56 1.38 13.66
N SER A 68 -9.58 2.16 13.32
CA SER A 68 -10.28 3.01 14.29
C SER A 68 -11.37 2.22 15.01
N PHE A 69 -11.11 1.80 16.25
CA PHE A 69 -12.14 1.21 17.11
C PHE A 69 -12.94 2.33 17.80
N ASN A 70 -14.11 2.65 17.27
CA ASN A 70 -15.01 3.58 17.95
C ASN A 70 -15.78 2.84 19.05
N ARG A 71 -15.48 3.15 20.32
CA ARG A 71 -16.17 2.61 21.49
C ARG A 71 -17.50 3.36 21.70
N LEU A 72 -18.50 3.11 20.87
CA LEU A 72 -19.87 3.59 21.10
C LEU A 72 -20.88 2.46 20.90
N ALA A 73 -21.05 1.66 21.95
CA ALA A 73 -22.31 0.98 22.28
C ALA A 73 -22.17 0.47 23.72
N GLY A 74 -22.43 1.36 24.68
CA GLY A 74 -22.79 0.99 26.05
C GLY A 74 -24.29 0.88 26.17
#